data_AF-A0AB36ZSH0-F1
#
_entry.id   AF-A0AB36ZSH0-F1
#
_cell.length_a   1.000
_cell.length_b   1.000
_cell.length_c   1.000
_cell.angle_alpha   90.00
_cell.angle_beta   90.00
_cell.angle_gamma   90.00
#
_symmetry.space_group_name_H-M   'P 1'
#
loop_
_entity.id
_entity.type
_entity.pdbx_description
1 polymer ?
#
loop_
_entity_poly.entity_id
_entity_poly.type
_entity_poly.pdbx_seq_one_letter_code
_entity_poly.pdbx_strand_id
1 'polypeptide(L)'
;MRSLNLPNSAFVNRFLSKQTFIKKISNGKAIFSDIEKITWSYKLSVSTINIEGTKQVEEIHIFNMILKSKDIPFKALKEINKLIPYPILFVFEYNEEFCYGISLLEEKKYYFSKWNEEKEFSFVDTNLEKVYQNIVKQFLTNIKSDTKKDIGFKETIKIDKQIQQLSKSIEVLKGKIAREKQPNKQFALNKCQMQR
;
A
#
# COMPACT_ATOMS: atom_id res chain seq x y z
N MET A 1 -12.08 -15.67 -1.19
CA MET A 1 -11.37 -14.74 -2.11
C MET A 1 -12.26 -13.53 -2.30
N ARG A 2 -11.80 -12.36 -1.88
CA ARG A 2 -12.57 -11.13 -2.04
C ARG A 2 -12.61 -10.74 -3.53
N SER A 3 -13.80 -10.45 -4.06
CA SER A 3 -13.97 -10.10 -5.47
C SER A 3 -13.42 -8.69 -5.73
N LEU A 4 -12.39 -8.59 -6.55
CA LEU A 4 -11.86 -7.30 -7.01
C LEU A 4 -12.59 -6.79 -8.27
N ASN A 5 -13.74 -7.38 -8.64
CA ASN A 5 -14.52 -7.06 -9.83
C ASN A 5 -13.66 -6.97 -11.11
N LEU A 6 -12.69 -7.88 -11.23
CA LEU A 6 -11.81 -7.99 -12.38
C LEU A 6 -12.34 -9.03 -13.37
N PRO A 7 -12.12 -8.85 -14.68
CA PRO A 7 -12.56 -9.82 -15.67
C PRO A 7 -11.83 -11.17 -15.51
N ASN A 8 -12.52 -12.25 -15.85
CA ASN A 8 -11.95 -13.62 -15.78
C ASN A 8 -10.69 -13.79 -16.63
N SER A 9 -10.53 -12.99 -17.70
CA SER A 9 -9.33 -12.96 -18.54
C SER A 9 -8.06 -12.52 -17.80
N ALA A 10 -8.20 -11.77 -16.70
CA ALA A 10 -7.10 -11.37 -15.84
C ALA A 10 -6.82 -12.35 -14.71
N PHE A 11 -7.66 -13.36 -14.51
CA PHE A 11 -7.55 -14.32 -13.42
C PHE A 11 -6.47 -15.37 -13.72
N VAL A 12 -5.45 -15.42 -12.87
CA VAL A 12 -4.32 -16.36 -13.01
C VAL A 12 -4.44 -17.49 -12.00
N ASN A 13 -4.82 -17.17 -10.76
CA ASN A 13 -4.97 -18.11 -9.64
C ASN A 13 -3.84 -19.13 -9.49
N ARG A 14 -2.58 -18.69 -9.67
CA ARG A 14 -1.42 -19.56 -9.58
C ARG A 14 -0.90 -19.56 -8.16
N PHE A 15 -1.00 -20.71 -7.49
CA PHE A 15 -0.34 -20.88 -6.20
C PHE A 15 1.18 -20.82 -6.39
N LEU A 16 1.83 -19.98 -5.59
CA LEU A 16 3.27 -19.86 -5.59
C LEU A 16 3.80 -20.50 -4.31
N SER A 17 4.47 -21.65 -4.49
CA SER A 17 5.06 -22.33 -3.34
C SER A 17 6.09 -21.42 -2.68
N LYS A 18 6.07 -21.34 -1.35
CA LYS A 18 7.12 -20.60 -0.61
C LYS A 18 8.50 -21.11 -0.97
N GLN A 19 8.63 -22.40 -1.26
CA GLN A 19 9.89 -23.01 -1.68
C GLN A 19 10.46 -22.37 -2.95
N THR A 20 9.62 -21.91 -3.87
CA THR A 20 10.04 -21.19 -5.09
C THR A 20 10.78 -19.89 -4.74
N PHE A 21 10.30 -19.18 -3.72
CA PHE A 21 10.93 -17.95 -3.23
C PHE A 21 12.12 -18.23 -2.32
N ILE A 22 11.96 -19.18 -1.38
CA ILE A 22 13.00 -19.54 -0.41
C ILE A 22 14.29 -20.01 -1.10
N LYS A 23 14.20 -20.76 -2.20
CA LYS A 23 15.38 -21.21 -2.95
C LYS A 23 16.16 -20.06 -3.60
N LYS A 24 15.49 -18.96 -3.94
CA LYS A 24 16.07 -17.80 -4.63
C LYS A 24 16.56 -16.71 -3.67
N ILE A 25 16.23 -16.82 -2.37
CA ILE A 25 16.43 -15.75 -1.38
C ILE A 25 17.24 -16.29 -0.20
N SER A 26 18.34 -15.61 0.13
CA SER A 26 19.13 -15.91 1.34
C SER A 26 18.27 -15.69 2.60
N ASN A 27 18.28 -16.65 3.54
CA ASN A 27 17.39 -16.69 4.70
C ASN A 27 15.88 -16.70 4.38
N GLY A 28 15.48 -17.17 3.20
CA GLY A 28 14.07 -17.23 2.80
C GLY A 28 13.15 -17.94 3.81
N LYS A 29 13.62 -18.99 4.50
CA LYS A 29 12.79 -19.68 5.51
C LYS A 29 12.32 -18.75 6.64
N ALA A 30 13.22 -17.89 7.12
CA ALA A 30 12.90 -16.93 8.18
C ALA A 30 12.12 -15.73 7.63
N ILE A 31 12.35 -15.32 6.38
CA ILE A 31 11.66 -14.17 5.77
C ILE A 31 10.19 -14.48 5.47
N PHE A 32 9.90 -15.73 5.10
CA PHE A 32 8.55 -16.20 4.74
C PHE A 32 7.90 -17.04 5.85
N SER A 33 8.42 -17.01 7.08
CA SER A 33 7.89 -17.79 8.21
C SER A 33 6.46 -17.42 8.54
N ASP A 34 6.17 -16.12 8.46
CA ASP A 34 4.92 -15.48 8.91
C ASP A 34 3.86 -15.47 7.82
N ILE A 35 4.21 -15.92 6.62
CA ILE A 35 3.28 -16.12 5.51
C ILE A 35 2.86 -17.58 5.55
N GLU A 36 1.57 -17.86 5.42
CA GLU A 36 1.00 -19.19 5.29
C GLU A 36 0.87 -19.61 3.82
N LYS A 37 0.37 -18.74 2.95
CA LYS A 37 0.13 -19.03 1.53
C LYS A 37 0.31 -17.79 0.68
N ILE A 38 0.93 -17.95 -0.50
CA ILE A 38 1.07 -16.89 -1.50
C ILE A 38 0.39 -17.37 -2.77
N THR A 39 -0.55 -16.59 -3.28
CA THR A 39 -1.29 -16.88 -4.50
C THR A 39 -1.19 -15.67 -5.43
N TRP A 40 -0.75 -15.91 -6.66
CA TRP A 40 -0.82 -14.90 -7.70
C TRP A 40 -2.23 -14.95 -8.29
N SER A 41 -3.05 -13.99 -7.89
CA SER A 41 -4.48 -14.00 -8.18
C SER A 41 -4.78 -13.40 -9.55
N TYR A 42 -4.23 -12.24 -9.86
CA TYR A 42 -4.51 -11.54 -11.12
C TYR A 42 -3.25 -10.97 -11.78
N LYS A 43 -3.30 -10.91 -13.12
CA LYS A 43 -2.35 -10.21 -13.97
C LYS A 43 -3.11 -9.24 -14.86
N LEU A 44 -2.81 -7.95 -14.73
CA LEU A 44 -3.35 -6.87 -15.55
C LEU A 44 -2.30 -6.49 -16.58
N SER A 45 -2.63 -6.64 -17.85
CA SER A 45 -1.78 -6.39 -19.00
C SER A 45 -2.67 -6.17 -20.23
N VAL A 46 -2.09 -5.70 -21.33
CA VAL A 46 -2.83 -5.51 -22.60
C VAL A 46 -3.58 -6.78 -23.00
N SER A 47 -2.94 -7.95 -22.87
CA SER A 47 -3.54 -9.23 -23.25
C SER A 47 -4.66 -9.71 -22.32
N THR A 48 -4.73 -9.21 -21.09
CA THR A 48 -5.71 -9.69 -20.10
C THR A 48 -6.88 -8.74 -19.87
N ILE A 49 -6.68 -7.43 -20.01
CA ILE A 49 -7.75 -6.44 -19.80
C ILE A 49 -7.93 -5.46 -20.96
N ASN A 50 -7.17 -5.63 -22.06
CA ASN A 50 -7.20 -4.74 -23.23
C ASN A 50 -6.93 -3.25 -22.90
N ILE A 51 -6.11 -3.00 -21.88
CA ILE A 51 -5.63 -1.66 -21.52
C ILE A 51 -4.15 -1.58 -21.84
N GLU A 52 -3.74 -0.55 -22.58
CA GLU A 52 -2.35 -0.37 -22.97
C GLU A 52 -1.43 -0.11 -21.77
N GLY A 53 -0.29 -0.79 -21.76
CA GLY A 53 0.81 -0.52 -20.83
C GLY A 53 1.62 0.69 -21.28
N THR A 54 2.25 1.38 -20.33
CA THR A 54 3.21 2.45 -20.62
C THR A 54 4.63 1.95 -20.35
N LYS A 55 5.65 2.71 -20.80
CA LYS A 55 7.07 2.39 -20.50
C LYS A 55 7.37 2.28 -19.01
N GLN A 56 6.55 2.89 -18.16
CA GLN A 56 6.71 2.87 -16.70
C GLN A 56 5.89 1.75 -16.03
N VAL A 57 4.73 1.42 -16.59
CA VAL A 57 3.84 0.37 -16.08
C VAL A 57 3.33 -0.48 -17.24
N GLU A 58 4.03 -1.58 -17.53
CA GLU A 58 3.64 -2.54 -18.57
C GLU A 58 2.61 -3.56 -18.09
N GLU A 59 2.71 -3.96 -16.81
CA GLU A 59 1.82 -4.92 -16.17
C GLU A 59 1.57 -4.53 -14.71
N ILE A 60 0.43 -4.94 -14.14
CA ILE A 60 0.15 -4.85 -12.71
C ILE A 60 -0.25 -6.22 -12.21
N HIS A 61 0.38 -6.70 -11.15
CA HIS A 61 0.08 -8.02 -10.58
C HIS A 61 -0.63 -7.88 -9.24
N ILE A 62 -1.51 -8.83 -8.93
CA ILE A 62 -2.23 -8.88 -7.66
C ILE A 62 -1.91 -10.19 -6.94
N PHE A 63 -1.38 -10.07 -5.74
CA PHE A 63 -0.95 -11.19 -4.92
C PHE A 63 -1.78 -11.28 -3.65
N ASN A 64 -2.43 -12.43 -3.43
CA ASN A 64 -3.12 -12.72 -2.19
C ASN A 64 -2.19 -13.51 -1.27
N MET A 65 -2.00 -13.01 -0.06
CA MET A 65 -1.15 -13.59 0.97
C MET A 65 -1.96 -13.89 2.22
N ILE A 66 -2.03 -15.16 2.59
CA ILE A 66 -2.57 -15.57 3.88
C ILE A 66 -1.40 -15.51 4.86
N LEU A 67 -1.56 -14.74 5.94
CA LEU A 67 -0.56 -14.57 7.00
C LEU A 67 -0.88 -15.48 8.18
N LYS A 68 0.15 -15.81 8.97
CA LYS A 68 0.02 -16.56 10.23
C LYS A 68 -0.17 -15.66 11.45
N SER A 69 0.18 -14.38 11.31
CA SER A 69 -0.05 -13.34 12.32
C SER A 69 -0.51 -12.06 11.61
N LYS A 70 -0.97 -11.09 12.40
CA LYS A 70 -1.39 -9.76 11.91
C LYS A 70 -0.20 -8.86 11.51
N ASP A 71 1.03 -9.38 11.55
CA ASP A 71 2.23 -8.64 11.22
C ASP A 71 2.51 -8.71 9.72
N ILE A 72 2.63 -7.53 9.09
CA ILE A 72 2.91 -7.45 7.66
C ILE A 72 4.40 -7.79 7.41
N PRO A 73 4.71 -8.85 6.63
CA PRO A 73 6.07 -9.34 6.45
C PRO A 73 6.86 -8.47 5.47
N PHE A 74 7.28 -7.28 5.90
CA PHE A 74 7.95 -6.27 5.05
C PHE A 74 9.18 -6.81 4.32
N LYS A 75 9.95 -7.68 4.96
CA LYS A 75 11.13 -8.33 4.35
C LYS A 75 10.72 -9.19 3.14
N ALA A 76 9.64 -9.96 3.25
CA ALA A 76 9.15 -10.79 2.17
C ALA A 76 8.67 -9.94 0.99
N LEU A 77 7.94 -8.85 1.26
CA LEU A 77 7.48 -7.91 0.24
C LEU A 77 8.65 -7.32 -0.56
N LYS A 78 9.71 -6.92 0.14
CA LYS A 78 10.92 -6.38 -0.50
C LYS A 78 11.58 -7.39 -1.42
N GLU A 79 11.65 -8.67 -1.02
CA GLU A 79 12.24 -9.70 -1.88
C GLU A 79 11.34 -10.06 -3.07
N ILE A 80 10.03 -10.08 -2.89
CA ILE A 80 9.08 -10.30 -4.00
C ILE A 80 9.18 -9.17 -5.03
N ASN A 81 9.20 -7.91 -4.59
CA ASN A 81 9.37 -6.75 -5.47
C ASN A 81 10.74 -6.67 -6.14
N LYS A 82 11.77 -7.38 -5.65
CA LYS A 82 13.04 -7.53 -6.38
C LYS A 82 12.94 -8.57 -7.49
N LEU A 83 12.15 -9.61 -7.28
CA LEU A 83 12.00 -10.72 -8.22
C LEU A 83 11.04 -10.39 -9.36
N ILE A 84 10.08 -9.51 -9.12
CA ILE A 84 9.03 -9.13 -10.09
C ILE A 84 9.20 -7.65 -10.41
N PRO A 85 9.55 -7.28 -11.65
CA PRO A 85 9.84 -5.90 -12.05
C PRO A 85 8.59 -5.06 -12.34
N TYR A 86 7.41 -5.51 -11.91
CA TYR A 86 6.11 -4.89 -12.17
C TYR A 86 5.45 -4.44 -10.87
N PRO A 87 4.61 -3.38 -10.87
CA PRO A 87 3.78 -3.02 -9.72
C PRO A 87 2.96 -4.17 -9.17
N ILE A 88 2.98 -4.32 -7.85
CA ILE A 88 2.21 -5.35 -7.15
C ILE A 88 1.25 -4.71 -6.16
N LEU A 89 -0.02 -5.08 -6.27
CA LEU A 89 -1.01 -4.92 -5.22
C LEU A 89 -1.04 -6.19 -4.37
N PHE A 90 -0.68 -6.06 -3.10
CA PHE A 90 -0.75 -7.13 -2.12
C PHE A 90 -2.09 -7.07 -1.38
N VAL A 91 -2.75 -8.22 -1.27
CA VAL A 91 -3.91 -8.43 -0.41
C VAL A 91 -3.48 -9.38 0.68
N PHE A 92 -3.46 -8.90 1.92
CA PHE A 92 -3.15 -9.69 3.10
C PHE A 92 -4.46 -10.17 3.73
N GLU A 93 -4.51 -11.44 4.12
CA GLU A 93 -5.63 -12.05 4.83
C GLU A 93 -5.10 -12.73 6.11
N TYR A 94 -5.75 -12.51 7.24
CA TYR A 94 -5.46 -13.16 8.54
C TYR A 94 -6.75 -13.30 9.33
N ASN A 95 -7.16 -14.52 9.70
CA ASN A 95 -8.38 -14.78 10.49
C ASN A 95 -9.62 -13.99 10.00
N GLU A 96 -9.91 -14.07 8.69
CA GLU A 96 -11.01 -13.33 8.03
C GLU A 96 -10.84 -11.81 7.95
N GLU A 97 -9.84 -11.24 8.63
CA GLU A 97 -9.46 -9.85 8.46
C GLU A 97 -8.59 -9.68 7.21
N PHE A 98 -8.69 -8.51 6.57
CA PHE A 98 -7.92 -8.22 5.37
C PHE A 98 -7.25 -6.84 5.42
N CYS A 99 -6.16 -6.70 4.68
CA CYS A 99 -5.44 -5.43 4.51
C CYS A 99 -4.85 -5.38 3.10
N TYR A 100 -4.81 -4.19 2.51
CA TYR A 100 -4.18 -3.97 1.21
C TYR A 100 -2.82 -3.32 1.37
N GLY A 101 -1.88 -3.65 0.49
CA GLY A 101 -0.59 -2.99 0.42
C GLY A 101 -0.12 -2.77 -1.02
N ILE A 102 0.47 -1.61 -1.30
CA ILE A 102 1.05 -1.30 -2.62
C ILE A 102 2.41 -0.64 -2.47
N SER A 103 3.33 -0.96 -3.39
CA SER A 103 4.64 -0.33 -3.46
C SER A 103 4.68 0.81 -4.48
N LEU A 104 5.27 1.93 -4.09
CA LEU A 104 5.66 3.02 -4.98
C LEU A 104 6.87 2.62 -5.83
N LEU A 105 6.71 2.59 -7.15
CA LEU A 105 7.78 2.30 -8.12
C LEU A 105 9.02 3.18 -7.93
N GLU A 106 8.85 4.50 -7.78
CA GLU A 106 9.97 5.46 -7.75
C GLU A 106 10.76 5.42 -6.43
N GLU A 107 10.12 5.08 -5.31
CA GLU A 107 10.69 5.29 -3.97
C GLU A 107 10.81 4.04 -3.10
N LYS A 108 10.38 2.88 -3.62
CA LYS A 108 10.32 1.60 -2.87
C LYS A 108 9.64 1.72 -1.50
N LYS A 109 8.76 2.71 -1.37
CA LYS A 109 7.92 2.94 -0.19
C LYS A 109 6.66 2.12 -0.32
N TYR A 110 6.18 1.57 0.78
CA TYR A 110 4.94 0.80 0.82
C TYR A 110 3.86 1.61 1.51
N TYR A 111 2.68 1.59 0.92
CA TYR A 111 1.47 2.04 1.57
C TYR A 111 0.65 0.82 1.97
N PHE A 112 0.02 0.91 3.13
CA PHE A 112 -0.85 -0.12 3.66
C PHE A 112 -2.18 0.53 4.07
N SER A 113 -3.28 -0.16 3.83
CA SER A 113 -4.58 0.24 4.39
C SER A 113 -4.66 -0.13 5.87
N LYS A 114 -5.70 0.33 6.55
CA LYS A 114 -6.07 -0.28 7.83
C LYS A 114 -6.62 -1.68 7.58
N TRP A 115 -6.56 -2.51 8.62
CA TRP A 115 -7.23 -3.80 8.62
C TRP A 115 -8.75 -3.60 8.53
N ASN A 116 -9.39 -4.41 7.70
CA ASN A 116 -10.83 -4.38 7.38
C ASN A 116 -11.32 -3.08 6.74
N GLU A 117 -10.42 -2.29 6.15
CA GLU A 117 -10.79 -1.11 5.38
C GLU A 117 -11.11 -1.52 3.95
N GLU A 118 -12.39 -1.48 3.58
CA GLU A 118 -12.82 -1.70 2.21
C GLU A 118 -12.31 -0.57 1.31
N LYS A 119 -11.52 -0.92 0.31
CA LYS A 119 -11.09 -0.01 -0.75
C LYS A 119 -11.66 -0.49 -2.06
N GLU A 120 -12.37 0.41 -2.73
CA GLU A 120 -12.81 0.19 -4.10
C GLU A 120 -11.69 0.63 -5.05
N PHE A 121 -11.12 -0.33 -5.76
CA PHE A 121 -10.10 -0.06 -6.76
C PHE A 121 -10.74 -0.01 -8.14
N SER A 122 -10.59 1.11 -8.84
CA SER A 122 -10.91 1.17 -10.26
C SER A 122 -9.73 0.63 -11.06
N PHE A 123 -9.92 -0.55 -11.68
CA PHE A 123 -8.93 -1.18 -12.54
C PHE A 123 -9.11 -0.86 -14.02
N VAL A 124 -10.07 0.03 -14.35
CA VAL A 124 -10.38 0.46 -15.70
C VAL A 124 -10.05 1.95 -15.83
N ASP A 125 -9.11 2.26 -16.73
CA ASP A 125 -8.74 3.62 -17.10
C ASP A 125 -8.10 3.59 -18.51
N THR A 126 -7.65 4.75 -18.98
CA THR A 126 -7.03 5.02 -20.26
C THR A 126 -5.75 4.19 -20.50
N ASN A 127 -4.95 3.96 -19.46
CA ASN A 127 -3.73 3.17 -19.51
C ASN A 127 -3.39 2.54 -18.15
N LEU A 128 -2.51 1.54 -18.14
CA LEU A 128 -2.12 0.84 -16.90
C LEU A 128 -1.40 1.76 -15.90
N GLU A 129 -0.73 2.80 -16.37
CA GLU A 129 -0.10 3.77 -15.48
C GLU A 129 -1.14 4.54 -14.66
N LYS A 130 -2.22 5.01 -15.29
CA LYS A 130 -3.32 5.72 -14.63
C LYS A 130 -4.07 4.77 -13.68
N VAL A 131 -4.25 3.51 -14.06
CA VAL A 131 -4.79 2.47 -13.16
C VAL A 131 -3.91 2.34 -11.92
N TYR A 132 -2.59 2.20 -12.08
CA TYR A 132 -1.65 2.14 -10.96
C TYR A 132 -1.70 3.41 -10.09
N GLN A 133 -1.73 4.60 -10.71
CA GLN A 133 -1.83 5.87 -10.00
C GLN A 133 -3.13 5.95 -9.17
N ASN A 134 -4.25 5.51 -9.74
CA ASN A 134 -5.55 5.48 -9.06
C ASN A 134 -5.53 4.53 -7.85
N ILE A 135 -4.93 3.34 -8.00
CA ILE A 135 -4.75 2.41 -6.89
C ILE A 135 -3.95 3.06 -5.78
N VAL A 136 -2.81 3.69 -6.09
CA VAL A 136 -1.97 4.38 -5.08
C VAL A 136 -2.74 5.53 -4.43
N LYS A 137 -3.49 6.35 -5.19
CA LYS A 137 -4.31 7.45 -4.67
C LYS A 137 -5.30 6.99 -3.60
N GLN A 138 -5.86 5.78 -3.70
CA GLN A 138 -6.75 5.21 -2.67
C GLN A 138 -6.07 5.02 -1.30
N PHE A 139 -4.75 4.97 -1.24
CA PHE A 139 -3.99 4.91 0.01
C PHE A 139 -3.59 6.30 0.54
N LEU A 140 -3.73 7.36 -0.27
CA LEU A 140 -3.34 8.73 0.05
C LEU A 140 -4.50 9.58 0.58
N THR A 141 -5.61 8.95 1.01
CA THR A 141 -6.94 9.53 1.30
C THR A 141 -6.99 10.72 2.27
N ASN A 142 -5.86 11.13 2.85
CA ASN A 142 -5.73 12.37 3.62
C ASN A 142 -5.65 13.64 2.75
N ILE A 143 -5.43 13.49 1.44
CA ILE A 143 -5.48 14.63 0.50
C ILE A 143 -6.94 14.86 0.15
N LYS A 144 -7.64 15.62 0.99
CA LYS A 144 -9.00 16.08 0.69
C LYS A 144 -8.99 16.79 -0.66
N SER A 145 -9.76 16.27 -1.59
CA SER A 145 -9.96 16.74 -2.95
C SER A 145 -10.77 18.06 -2.99
N ASP A 146 -10.35 19.07 -2.25
CA ASP A 146 -10.98 20.41 -2.30
C ASP A 146 -10.49 21.25 -3.48
N THR A 147 -9.62 20.70 -4.32
CA THR A 147 -9.17 21.37 -5.54
C THR A 147 -9.63 20.56 -6.75
N LYS A 148 -10.55 21.14 -7.53
CA LYS A 148 -10.97 20.74 -8.88
C LYS A 148 -9.83 20.78 -9.92
N LYS A 149 -8.58 20.58 -9.51
CA LYS A 149 -7.40 20.46 -10.36
C LYS A 149 -6.90 19.04 -10.21
N ASP A 150 -6.74 18.32 -11.33
CA ASP A 150 -6.00 17.06 -11.36
C ASP A 150 -4.54 17.37 -10.99
N ILE A 151 -4.25 17.42 -9.68
CA ILE A 151 -2.91 17.59 -9.16
C ILE A 151 -2.14 16.36 -9.64
N GLY A 152 -1.04 16.58 -10.37
CA GLY A 152 -0.29 15.49 -10.98
C GLY A 152 0.16 14.45 -9.94
N PHE A 153 0.23 13.17 -10.32
CA PHE A 153 0.56 12.07 -9.38
C PHE A 153 1.82 12.32 -8.54
N LYS A 154 2.86 12.89 -9.14
CA LYS A 154 4.11 13.26 -8.44
C LYS A 154 3.90 14.35 -7.39
N GLU A 155 3.02 15.31 -7.66
CA GLU A 155 2.67 16.35 -6.70
C GLU A 155 1.82 15.77 -5.56
N THR A 156 0.89 14.85 -5.86
CA THR A 156 0.12 14.13 -4.84
C THR A 156 1.05 13.41 -3.85
N ILE A 157 2.09 12.73 -4.34
CA ILE A 157 3.09 12.06 -3.48
C ILE A 157 3.88 13.07 -2.64
N LYS A 158 4.27 14.22 -3.22
CA LYS A 158 4.98 15.28 -2.48
C LYS A 158 4.12 15.86 -1.36
N ILE A 159 2.84 16.09 -1.63
CA ILE A 159 1.88 16.60 -0.64
C ILE A 159 1.70 15.57 0.49
N ASP A 160 1.49 14.29 0.18
CA ASP A 160 1.39 13.22 1.19
C ASP A 160 2.64 13.18 2.09
N LYS A 161 3.83 13.29 1.51
CA LYS A 161 5.08 13.35 2.30
C LYS A 161 5.10 14.52 3.26
N GLN A 162 4.69 15.71 2.81
CA GLN A 162 4.63 16.90 3.67
C GLN A 162 3.60 16.71 4.78
N ILE A 163 2.43 16.15 4.48
CA ILE A 163 1.40 15.82 5.47
C ILE A 163 1.97 14.86 6.53
N GLN A 164 2.69 13.81 6.13
CA GLN A 164 3.30 12.85 7.06
C GLN A 164 4.40 13.47 7.93
N GLN A 165 5.22 14.38 7.38
CA GLN A 165 6.23 15.10 8.16
C GLN A 165 5.61 16.04 9.18
N LEU A 166 4.57 16.77 8.79
CA LEU A 166 3.82 17.66 9.68
C LEU A 166 3.10 16.88 10.76
N SER A 167 2.42 15.77 10.43
CA SER A 167 1.72 14.94 11.42
C SER A 167 2.67 14.39 12.48
N LYS A 168 3.84 13.89 12.06
CA LYS A 168 4.88 13.41 12.98
C LYS A 168 5.41 14.54 13.87
N SER A 169 5.58 15.74 13.31
CA SER A 169 6.04 16.90 14.07
C SER A 169 5.00 17.32 15.11
N ILE A 170 3.71 17.30 14.75
CA ILE A 170 2.59 17.54 15.67
C ILE A 170 2.58 16.51 16.80
N GLU A 171 2.76 15.23 16.49
CA GLU A 171 2.79 14.15 17.50
C GLU A 171 3.95 14.34 18.49
N VAL A 172 5.15 14.65 17.99
CA VAL A 172 6.32 14.95 18.82
C VAL A 172 6.06 16.16 19.71
N LEU A 173 5.48 17.23 19.16
CA LEU A 173 5.15 18.45 19.93
C LEU A 173 4.08 18.19 20.99
N LYS A 174 3.02 17.44 20.68
CA LYS A 174 2.02 16.98 21.66
C LYS A 174 2.65 16.15 22.76
N GLY A 175 3.54 15.24 22.42
CA GLY A 175 4.31 14.46 23.40
C GLY A 175 5.19 15.33 24.30
N LYS A 176 5.81 16.39 23.78
CA LYS A 176 6.56 17.36 24.58
C LYS A 176 5.67 18.15 25.54
N ILE A 177 4.50 18.58 25.10
CA ILE A 177 3.52 19.28 25.95
C ILE A 177 3.01 18.36 27.07
N ALA A 178 2.73 17.09 26.76
CA ALA A 178 2.30 16.10 27.76
C ALA A 178 3.40 15.80 28.80
N ARG A 179 4.68 15.87 28.41
CA ARG A 179 5.84 15.65 29.28
C ARG A 179 6.31 16.92 30.01
N GLU A 180 5.67 18.07 29.79
CA GLU A 180 6.02 19.32 30.46
C GLU A 180 5.79 19.18 31.97
N LYS A 181 6.84 19.47 32.76
CA LYS A 181 6.82 19.26 34.21
C LYS A 181 6.10 20.39 34.95
N GLN A 182 6.00 21.57 34.34
CA GLN A 182 5.35 22.72 34.96
C GLN A 182 3.85 22.75 34.57
N PRO A 183 2.93 22.42 35.49
CA PRO A 183 1.50 22.29 35.16
C PRO A 183 0.91 23.58 34.59
N ASN A 184 1.28 24.75 35.11
CA ASN A 184 0.79 26.04 34.60
C ASN A 184 1.16 26.29 33.13
N LYS A 185 2.36 25.87 32.69
CA LYS A 185 2.78 25.97 31.28
C LYS A 185 2.05 24.95 30.41
N GLN A 186 1.85 23.74 30.90
CA GLN A 186 1.08 22.72 30.22
C GLN A 186 -0.39 23.15 30.00
N PHE A 187 -1.04 23.71 31.03
CA PHE A 187 -2.40 24.25 30.91
C PHE A 187 -2.48 25.39 29.90
N ALA A 188 -1.52 26.32 29.90
CA ALA A 188 -1.48 27.42 28.94
C ALA A 188 -1.30 26.92 27.49
N LEU A 189 -0.38 25.96 27.27
CA LEU A 189 -0.13 25.35 25.96
C LEU A 189 -1.35 24.57 25.46
N ASN A 190 -2.04 23.84 26.33
CA ASN A 190 -3.27 23.11 25.99
C ASN A 190 -4.42 24.07 25.64
N LYS A 191 -4.56 25.18 26.38
CA LYS A 191 -5.59 26.20 26.12
C LYS A 191 -5.37 26.88 24.76
N CYS A 192 -4.12 27.11 24.38
CA CYS A 192 -3.74 27.67 23.08
C CYS A 192 -4.02 26.71 21.92
N GLN A 193 -3.98 25.38 22.15
CA GLN A 193 -4.33 24.39 21.13
C GLN A 193 -5.84 24.24 20.90
N MET A 194 -6.69 24.52 21.88
CA MET A 194 -8.15 24.36 21.77
C MET A 194 -8.89 25.57 21.18
N GLN A 195 -8.16 26.66 20.90
CA GLN A 195 -8.73 27.91 20.34
C GLN A 195 -8.53 28.04 18.81
N ARG A 196 -8.01 27.00 18.13
CA ARG A 196 -7.86 26.92 16.67
C ARG A 196 -8.79 25.86 16.10
#